data_AF-A0A7S0Z9W4-F1
#
_entry.id   AF-A0A7S0Z9W4-F1
#
_cell.length_a   1.000
_cell.length_b   1.000
_cell.length_c   1.000
_cell.angle_alpha   90.00
_cell.angle_beta   90.00
_cell.angle_gamma   90.00
#
_symmetry.space_group_name_H-M   'P 1'
#
loop_
_entity.id
_entity.type
_entity.pdbx_description
1 polymer ?
#
loop_
_entity_poly.entity_id
_entity_poly.type
_entity_poly.pdbx_seq_one_letter_code
_entity_poly.pdbx_strand_id
1 'polypeptide(L)'
;HMANLEFANAAQCDYLSLRQWDQDDPYDFTGDHVVIPGGNARLVDALTKDLKIWYEHRVKAITSAASFGATGVIVHCEEGVDIVADVVLVTVPLGVLKKENIAFAPALPTRKLQAIQNINFGILNKVVMVFPKRFWDE
;
A
#
# COMPACT_ATOMS: atom_id res chain seq x y z
N HIS A 1 -24.69 -8.24 -10.67
CA HIS A 1 -24.51 -7.46 -9.43
C HIS A 1 -23.38 -8.00 -8.55
N MET A 2 -23.33 -9.30 -8.22
CA MET A 2 -22.27 -9.87 -7.37
C MET A 2 -20.84 -9.58 -7.85
N ALA A 3 -20.52 -9.84 -9.12
CA ALA A 3 -19.19 -9.53 -9.66
C ALA A 3 -18.79 -8.04 -9.57
N ASN A 4 -19.76 -7.12 -9.60
CA ASN A 4 -19.49 -5.69 -9.43
C ASN A 4 -19.17 -5.34 -7.96
N LEU A 5 -19.79 -6.04 -7.01
CA LEU A 5 -19.46 -5.93 -5.59
C LEU A 5 -18.06 -6.49 -5.33
N GLU A 6 -17.71 -7.63 -5.93
CA GLU A 6 -16.36 -8.21 -5.85
C GLU A 6 -15.31 -7.30 -6.51
N PHE A 7 -15.66 -6.64 -7.62
CA PHE A 7 -14.83 -5.60 -8.25
C PHE A 7 -14.54 -4.44 -7.29
N ALA A 8 -15.56 -3.90 -6.62
CA ALA A 8 -15.41 -2.78 -5.68
C ALA A 8 -14.51 -3.14 -4.48
N ASN A 9 -14.59 -4.39 -4.03
CA ASN A 9 -13.84 -4.88 -2.88
C ASN A 9 -12.51 -5.57 -3.24
N ALA A 10 -12.22 -5.75 -4.54
CA ALA A 10 -11.09 -6.52 -5.05
C ALA A 10 -10.95 -7.92 -4.40
N ALA A 11 -12.07 -8.55 -4.04
CA ALA A 11 -12.10 -9.85 -3.36
C ALA A 11 -13.43 -10.56 -3.64
N GLN A 12 -13.44 -11.89 -3.57
CA GLN A 12 -14.69 -12.65 -3.65
C GLN A 12 -15.55 -12.36 -2.42
N CYS A 13 -16.88 -12.38 -2.59
CA CYS A 13 -17.82 -12.07 -1.50
C CYS A 13 -17.62 -12.94 -0.25
N ASP A 14 -17.20 -14.19 -0.43
CA ASP A 14 -16.94 -15.14 0.67
C ASP A 14 -15.79 -14.72 1.59
N TYR A 15 -14.93 -13.80 1.13
CA TYR A 15 -13.83 -13.23 1.91
C TYR A 15 -14.19 -11.88 2.57
N LEU A 16 -15.41 -11.39 2.37
CA LEU A 16 -15.86 -10.13 2.97
C LEU A 16 -16.50 -10.37 4.35
N SER A 17 -16.24 -9.45 5.27
CA SER A 17 -16.92 -9.46 6.57
C SER A 17 -18.37 -9.07 6.36
N LEU A 18 -19.31 -9.98 6.63
CA LEU A 18 -20.75 -9.69 6.57
C LEU A 18 -21.15 -8.44 7.37
N ARG A 19 -20.42 -8.14 8.46
CA ARG A 19 -20.74 -7.02 9.36
C ARG A 19 -20.05 -5.70 8.98
N GLN A 20 -18.92 -5.75 8.28
CA GLN A 20 -18.01 -4.59 8.16
C GLN A 20 -17.47 -4.35 6.75
N TRP A 21 -18.01 -5.02 5.73
CA TRP A 21 -17.57 -4.81 4.35
C TRP A 21 -17.80 -3.36 3.86
N ASP A 22 -18.77 -2.66 4.45
CA ASP A 22 -19.25 -1.31 4.14
C ASP A 22 -19.07 -0.33 5.32
N GLN A 23 -18.12 -0.60 6.22
CA GLN A 23 -17.95 0.19 7.45
C GLN A 23 -17.52 1.65 7.21
N ASP A 24 -16.98 1.96 6.03
CA ASP A 24 -16.54 3.27 5.60
C ASP A 24 -17.62 4.10 4.89
N ASP A 25 -18.78 3.50 4.54
CA ASP A 25 -19.91 4.18 3.90
C ASP A 25 -20.32 5.51 4.57
N PRO A 26 -20.35 5.64 5.91
CA PRO A 26 -20.71 6.91 6.56
C PRO A 26 -19.74 8.07 6.31
N TYR A 27 -18.56 7.79 5.75
CA TYR A 27 -17.48 8.76 5.52
C TYR A 27 -17.22 9.01 4.04
N ASP A 28 -18.14 8.62 3.16
CA ASP A 28 -17.98 8.75 1.73
C ASP A 28 -17.87 10.23 1.28
N PHE A 29 -17.17 10.44 0.17
CA PHE A 29 -17.03 11.77 -0.42
C PHE A 29 -18.29 12.13 -1.22
N THR A 30 -18.77 13.36 -1.06
CA THR A 30 -19.84 13.88 -1.92
C THR A 30 -19.27 14.37 -3.26
N GLY A 31 -20.11 14.36 -4.30
CA GLY A 31 -19.78 14.88 -5.63
C GLY A 31 -19.60 13.79 -6.68
N ASP A 32 -19.18 14.18 -7.88
CA ASP A 32 -19.10 13.27 -9.03
C ASP A 32 -17.86 12.36 -8.95
N HIS A 33 -18.04 11.08 -9.32
CA HIS A 33 -16.93 10.17 -9.57
C HIS A 33 -16.33 10.49 -10.95
N VAL A 34 -15.08 10.93 -10.96
CA VAL A 34 -14.39 11.35 -12.19
C VAL A 34 -13.11 10.54 -12.45
N VAL A 35 -12.77 10.41 -13.72
CA VAL A 35 -11.47 9.87 -14.14
C VAL A 35 -10.50 11.03 -14.32
N ILE A 36 -9.29 10.92 -13.76
CA ILE A 36 -8.24 11.94 -13.92
C ILE A 36 -7.68 11.87 -15.35
N PRO A 37 -7.86 12.92 -16.19
CA PRO A 37 -7.33 12.92 -17.54
C PRO A 37 -5.80 12.89 -17.53
N GLY A 38 -5.21 11.93 -18.24
CA GLY A 38 -3.76 11.69 -18.24
C GLY A 38 -3.26 10.82 -17.09
N GLY A 39 -4.16 10.30 -16.24
CA GLY A 39 -3.84 9.28 -15.23
C GLY A 39 -3.27 9.81 -13.91
N ASN A 40 -3.30 8.96 -12.88
CA ASN A 40 -2.89 9.30 -11.51
C ASN A 40 -1.38 9.61 -11.37
N ALA A 41 -0.55 9.18 -12.33
CA ALA A 41 0.89 9.44 -12.31
C ALA A 41 1.21 10.94 -12.23
N ARG A 42 0.39 11.80 -12.87
CA ARG A 42 0.56 13.26 -12.82
C ARG A 42 0.49 13.82 -11.40
N LEU A 43 -0.37 13.26 -10.55
CA LEU A 43 -0.46 13.64 -9.15
C LEU A 43 0.79 13.19 -8.39
N VAL A 44 1.25 11.97 -8.64
CA VAL A 44 2.47 11.44 -8.02
C VAL A 44 3.67 12.30 -8.39
N ASP A 45 3.86 12.61 -9.68
CA ASP A 45 4.95 13.45 -10.18
C ASP A 45 4.96 14.84 -9.56
N ALA A 46 3.77 15.43 -9.36
CA ALA A 46 3.64 16.73 -8.71
C ALA A 46 4.03 16.67 -7.21
N LEU A 47 3.64 15.61 -6.50
CA LEU A 47 3.92 15.42 -5.08
C LEU A 47 5.38 15.03 -4.80
N THR A 48 6.03 14.36 -5.75
CA THR A 48 7.43 13.93 -5.64
C THR A 48 8.43 14.97 -6.11
N LYS A 49 7.95 16.08 -6.67
CA LYS A 49 8.79 17.17 -7.14
C LYS A 49 9.71 17.65 -6.01
N ASP A 50 11.00 17.73 -6.33
CA ASP A 50 12.06 18.20 -5.42
C ASP A 50 12.28 17.32 -4.17
N LEU A 51 11.71 16.10 -4.13
CA LEU A 51 11.99 15.13 -3.08
C LEU A 51 13.19 14.24 -3.45
N LYS A 52 14.01 13.93 -2.46
CA LYS A 52 15.08 12.92 -2.59
C LYS A 52 14.47 11.53 -2.51
N ILE A 53 14.45 10.80 -3.62
CA ILE A 53 13.90 9.45 -3.71
C ILE A 53 15.02 8.49 -4.12
N TRP A 54 15.22 7.45 -3.31
CA TRP A 54 16.16 6.38 -3.60
C TRP A 54 15.42 5.16 -4.15
N TYR A 55 15.49 4.98 -5.47
CA TYR A 55 15.01 3.78 -6.14
C TYR A 55 16.00 2.63 -5.93
N GLU A 56 15.55 1.39 -6.13
CA GLU A 56 16.39 0.18 -5.99
C GLU A 56 16.98 -0.04 -4.58
N HIS A 57 16.49 0.68 -3.56
CA HIS A 57 16.89 0.50 -2.15
C HIS A 57 15.83 -0.32 -1.40
N ARG A 58 15.74 -1.62 -1.71
CA ARG A 58 14.74 -2.49 -1.09
C ARG A 58 15.07 -2.73 0.39
N VAL A 59 14.23 -2.23 1.29
CA VAL A 59 14.37 -2.45 2.73
C VAL A 59 14.09 -3.91 3.08
N LYS A 60 14.99 -4.53 3.86
CA LYS A 60 14.86 -5.90 4.40
C LYS A 60 14.68 -5.95 5.91
N ALA A 61 15.16 -4.94 6.63
CA ALA A 61 15.02 -4.88 8.08
C ALA A 61 15.04 -3.43 8.59
N ILE A 62 14.39 -3.21 9.74
CA ILE A 62 14.34 -1.94 10.43
C ILE A 62 14.63 -2.21 11.90
N THR A 63 15.69 -1.59 12.42
CA THR A 63 16.18 -1.80 13.78
C THR A 63 16.16 -0.48 14.55
N SER A 64 15.65 -0.50 15.77
CA SER A 64 15.79 0.61 16.71
C SER A 64 17.25 0.75 17.13
N ALA A 65 17.80 1.95 17.02
CA ALA A 65 19.16 2.23 17.48
C ALA A 65 19.30 2.09 19.01
N ALA A 66 18.17 2.06 19.75
CA ALA A 66 18.16 1.83 21.19
C ALA A 66 18.77 0.49 21.58
N SER A 67 18.70 -0.52 20.71
CA SER A 67 19.37 -1.81 20.90
C SER A 67 20.91 -1.70 20.97
N PHE A 68 21.47 -0.58 20.49
CA PHE A 68 22.89 -0.25 20.52
C PHE A 68 23.22 0.90 21.48
N GLY A 69 22.29 1.28 22.36
CA GLY A 69 22.48 2.41 23.29
C GLY A 69 22.45 3.79 22.63
N ALA A 70 21.90 3.89 21.41
CA ALA A 70 21.76 5.13 20.66
C ALA A 70 20.28 5.50 20.42
N THR A 71 20.02 6.71 19.95
CA THR A 71 18.68 7.16 19.55
C THR A 71 18.49 7.02 18.05
N GLY A 72 17.24 6.81 17.62
CA GLY A 72 16.87 6.73 16.21
C GLY A 72 16.64 5.31 15.70
N VAL A 73 16.74 5.14 14.39
CA VAL A 73 16.46 3.90 13.66
C VAL A 73 17.50 3.66 12.57
N ILE A 74 17.75 2.39 12.30
CA ILE A 74 18.63 1.92 11.23
C ILE A 74 17.76 1.12 10.26
N VAL A 75 17.74 1.57 9.01
CA VAL A 75 17.03 0.91 7.90
C VAL A 75 18.05 0.14 7.09
N HIS A 76 17.92 -1.17 7.07
CA HIS A 76 18.82 -2.06 6.36
C HIS A 76 18.23 -2.39 4.99
N CYS A 77 18.97 -2.08 3.93
CA CYS A 77 18.58 -2.41 2.56
C CYS A 77 19.24 -3.70 2.06
N GLU A 78 18.64 -4.31 1.04
CA GLU A 78 19.33 -5.25 0.15
C GLU A 78 20.54 -4.51 -0.47
N GLU A 79 21.66 -5.21 -0.69
CA GLU A 79 22.96 -4.65 -1.11
C GLU A 79 23.85 -4.00 -0.03
N GLY A 80 23.46 -4.08 1.26
CA GLY A 80 24.36 -3.73 2.38
C GLY A 80 24.48 -2.22 2.64
N VAL A 81 23.54 -1.43 2.10
CA VAL A 81 23.39 -0.02 2.43
C VAL A 81 22.50 0.10 3.67
N ASP A 82 23.03 0.74 4.71
CA ASP A 82 22.27 1.10 5.91
C ASP A 82 21.99 2.61 5.92
N ILE A 83 20.74 2.98 6.21
CA ILE A 83 20.30 4.36 6.33
C ILE A 83 19.95 4.62 7.81
N VAL A 84 20.59 5.62 8.41
CA VAL A 84 20.32 6.05 9.78
C VAL A 84 19.44 7.30 9.76
N ALA A 85 18.40 7.30 10.59
CA ALA A 85 17.49 8.43 10.75
C ALA A 85 16.96 8.51 12.18
N ASP A 86 16.39 9.65 12.56
CA ASP A 86 15.72 9.79 13.86
C ASP A 86 14.39 9.03 13.90
N VAL A 87 13.68 8.98 12.76
CA VAL A 87 12.35 8.37 12.62
C VAL A 87 12.22 7.70 11.25
N VAL A 88 11.45 6.62 11.20
CA VAL A 88 11.05 5.94 9.95
C VAL A 88 9.53 5.88 9.84
N LEU A 89 9.02 6.25 8.67
CA LEU A 89 7.62 6.06 8.28
C LEU A 89 7.55 4.91 7.27
N VAL A 90 6.77 3.88 7.59
CA VAL A 90 6.62 2.69 6.74
C VAL A 90 5.28 2.76 6.01
N THR A 91 5.33 2.89 4.68
CA THR A 91 4.14 2.98 3.81
C THR A 91 4.08 1.85 2.79
N VAL A 92 4.71 0.71 3.08
CA VAL A 92 4.67 -0.45 2.19
C VAL A 92 3.25 -1.04 2.13
N PRO A 93 2.84 -1.67 1.01
CA PRO A 93 1.54 -2.29 0.91
C PRO A 93 1.31 -3.34 2.02
N LEU A 94 0.05 -3.49 2.46
CA LEU A 94 -0.31 -4.49 3.47
C LEU A 94 0.12 -5.92 3.08
N GLY A 95 0.03 -6.27 1.78
CA GLY A 95 0.53 -7.56 1.28
C GLY A 95 2.03 -7.80 1.50
N VAL A 96 2.86 -6.74 1.57
CA VAL A 96 4.28 -6.84 1.93
C VAL A 96 4.46 -7.14 3.42
N LEU A 97 3.69 -6.46 4.27
CA LEU A 97 3.70 -6.71 5.72
C LEU A 97 3.24 -8.12 6.05
N LYS A 98 2.18 -8.62 5.41
CA LYS A 98 1.67 -9.99 5.59
C LYS A 98 2.67 -11.07 5.17
N LYS A 99 3.54 -10.79 4.20
CA LYS A 99 4.61 -11.71 3.77
C LYS A 99 5.82 -11.70 4.69
N GLU A 100 5.86 -10.78 5.66
CA GLU A 100 6.96 -10.66 6.64
C GLU A 100 8.33 -10.46 5.97
N ASN A 101 8.34 -9.84 4.78
CA ASN A 101 9.57 -9.58 4.01
C ASN A 101 10.47 -8.48 4.62
N ILE A 102 9.99 -7.79 5.66
CA ILE A 102 10.74 -6.76 6.39
C ILE A 102 10.78 -7.16 7.86
N ALA A 103 11.99 -7.42 8.37
CA ALA A 103 12.18 -7.71 9.79
C ALA A 103 12.13 -6.42 10.62
N PHE A 104 11.45 -6.46 11.77
CA PHE A 104 11.41 -5.34 12.72
C PHE A 104 12.09 -5.75 14.03
N ALA A 105 13.00 -4.92 14.51
CA ALA A 105 13.69 -5.09 15.79
C ALA A 105 13.60 -3.79 16.62
N PRO A 106 12.84 -3.76 17.73
CA PRO A 106 12.01 -4.83 18.27
C PRO A 106 10.86 -5.19 17.32
N ALA A 107 10.31 -6.40 17.49
CA ALA A 107 9.16 -6.86 16.72
C ALA A 107 7.96 -5.92 16.89
N LEU A 108 7.10 -5.86 15.86
CA LEU A 108 5.87 -5.10 15.95
C LEU A 108 4.99 -5.63 17.11
N PRO A 109 4.30 -4.76 17.85
CA PRO A 109 3.41 -5.20 18.93
C PRO A 109 2.35 -6.19 18.43
N THR A 110 1.97 -7.15 19.26
CA THR A 110 0.98 -8.19 18.94
C THR A 110 -0.32 -7.63 18.35
N ARG A 111 -0.80 -6.50 18.89
CA ARG A 111 -2.00 -5.82 18.36
C ARG A 111 -1.86 -5.41 16.89
N LYS A 112 -0.67 -4.94 16.47
CA LYS A 112 -0.41 -4.57 15.07
C LYS A 112 -0.31 -5.81 14.18
N LEU A 113 0.36 -6.87 14.67
CA LEU A 113 0.47 -8.13 13.93
C LEU A 113 -0.92 -8.75 13.70
N GLN A 114 -1.78 -8.77 14.72
CA GLN A 114 -3.17 -9.24 14.59
C GLN A 114 -3.96 -8.41 13.59
N ALA A 115 -3.84 -7.07 13.61
CA ALA A 115 -4.50 -6.21 12.63
C ALA A 115 -4.01 -6.50 11.20
N ILE A 116 -2.69 -6.66 11.00
CA ILE A 116 -2.10 -7.02 9.71
C ILE A 116 -2.67 -8.36 9.22
N GLN A 117 -2.85 -9.33 10.10
CA GLN A 117 -3.39 -10.64 9.72
C GLN A 117 -4.89 -10.60 9.43
N ASN A 118 -5.67 -9.84 10.20
CA ASN A 118 -7.13 -9.83 10.09
C ASN A 118 -7.68 -8.99 8.92
N ILE A 119 -6.95 -7.99 8.45
CA ILE A 119 -7.37 -7.18 7.30
C ILE A 119 -6.99 -7.92 6.01
N ASN A 120 -7.94 -8.15 5.11
CA ASN A 120 -7.67 -8.78 3.82
C ASN A 120 -6.94 -7.81 2.86
N PHE A 121 -6.15 -8.37 1.94
CA PHE A 121 -5.48 -7.62 0.89
C PHE A 121 -6.01 -8.08 -0.47
N GLY A 122 -6.87 -7.26 -1.07
CA GLY A 122 -7.56 -7.58 -2.33
C GLY A 122 -6.63 -7.62 -3.54
N ILE A 123 -7.12 -8.19 -4.62
CA ILE A 123 -6.47 -8.27 -5.92
C ILE A 123 -7.47 -7.94 -7.04
N LEU A 124 -7.07 -7.01 -7.91
CA LEU A 124 -7.81 -6.63 -9.10
C LEU A 124 -6.81 -6.35 -10.22
N ASN A 125 -7.08 -6.86 -11.42
CA ASN A 125 -6.25 -6.65 -12.60
C ASN A 125 -6.99 -5.83 -13.64
N LYS A 126 -6.22 -5.19 -14.53
CA LYS A 126 -6.73 -4.42 -15.66
C LYS A 126 -6.10 -4.94 -16.95
N VAL A 127 -6.88 -5.02 -18.01
CA VAL A 127 -6.40 -5.30 -19.36
C VAL A 127 -6.59 -4.03 -20.17
N VAL A 128 -5.49 -3.46 -20.67
CA VAL A 128 -5.52 -2.26 -21.51
C VAL A 128 -5.38 -2.69 -22.96
N MET A 129 -6.38 -2.36 -23.78
CA MET A 129 -6.40 -2.68 -25.21
C MET A 129 -6.43 -1.39 -26.02
N VAL A 130 -5.43 -1.21 -26.88
CA VAL A 130 -5.29 -0.04 -27.76
C VAL A 130 -5.68 -0.45 -29.17
N PHE A 131 -6.64 0.26 -29.75
CA PHE A 131 -7.16 -0.01 -31.09
C PHE A 131 -6.87 1.18 -32.03
N PRO A 132 -6.64 0.94 -33.33
CA PRO A 132 -6.39 2.03 -34.29
C PRO A 132 -7.59 2.97 -34.49
N LYS A 133 -8.81 2.49 -34.22
CA LYS A 133 -10.06 3.26 -34.29
C LYS A 133 -11.04 2.78 -33.24
N ARG A 134 -11.91 3.68 -32.76
CA ARG A 134 -13.06 3.35 -31.92
C ARG A 134 -14.07 2.57 -32.75
N PHE A 135 -14.40 1.36 -32.33
CA PHE A 135 -15.44 0.53 -32.97
C PHE A 135 -16.63 0.23 -32.05
N TRP A 136 -16.52 0.59 -30.77
CA TRP A 136 -17.59 0.46 -29.79
C TRP A 136 -18.42 1.75 -29.72
N ASP A 137 -19.67 1.60 -29.29
CA ASP A 137 -20.66 2.69 -29.17
C ASP A 137 -20.22 3.80 -28.21
N GLU A 138 -20.97 4.91 -28.24
CA GLU A 138 -20.83 6.00 -27.27
C GLU A 138 -21.15 5.62 -25.83
#